data_AF-A0A6S6T247-F1
#
_entry.id   AF-A0A6S6T247-F1
#
_cell.length_a   1.000
_cell.length_b   1.000
_cell.length_c   1.000
_cell.angle_alpha   90.00
_cell.angle_beta   90.00
_cell.angle_gamma   90.00
#
_symmetry.space_group_name_H-M   'P 1'
#
loop_
_entity.id
_entity.type
_entity.pdbx_description
1 polymer ?
#
loop_
_entity_poly.entity_id
_entity_poly.type
_entity_poly.pdbx_seq_one_letter_code
_entity_poly.pdbx_strand_id
1 'polypeptide(L)'
;FSYGQKNMKVQYDDEALPDDGIVVLLGGDNAMLSGLLDRAKQPFKLTETAYSLNSMNYTCGLHSLALTLQAGEQQVILLDASTEQALGQLAQKLPHYGKYSYVLFNSATGENVAKGQWEVKDSPLTRNFE
;
A
#
# COMPACT_ATOMS: atom_id res chain seq x y z
N PHE A 1 19.02 -10.55 1.63
CA PHE A 1 18.25 -9.39 1.13
C PHE A 1 19.06 -8.13 1.39
N SER A 2 19.87 -7.67 0.43
CA SER A 2 20.78 -6.51 0.65
C SER A 2 21.08 -5.72 -0.64
N TYR A 3 20.21 -5.78 -1.65
CA TYR A 3 20.46 -5.08 -2.92
C TYR A 3 19.78 -3.69 -3.02
N GLY A 4 18.97 -3.28 -2.04
CA GLY A 4 18.15 -2.07 -2.16
C GLY A 4 18.71 -0.78 -1.54
N GLN A 5 19.75 -0.84 -0.69
CA GLN A 5 20.14 0.34 0.10
C GLN A 5 20.91 1.42 -0.67
N LYS A 6 21.45 1.13 -1.87
CA LYS A 6 22.37 2.07 -2.52
C LYS A 6 21.69 3.30 -3.16
N ASN A 7 20.38 3.24 -3.44
CA ASN A 7 19.66 4.29 -4.19
C ASN A 7 18.34 4.73 -3.51
N MET A 8 18.12 4.43 -2.23
CA MET A 8 16.91 4.88 -1.53
C MET A 8 17.05 6.37 -1.19
N LYS A 9 16.16 7.20 -1.74
CA LYS A 9 16.01 8.60 -1.34
C LYS A 9 14.82 8.69 -0.38
N VAL A 10 15.02 9.38 0.74
CA VAL A 10 13.94 9.76 1.66
C VAL A 10 13.69 11.25 1.47
N GLN A 11 12.42 11.62 1.37
CA GLN A 11 11.97 13.01 1.22
C GLN A 11 10.70 13.23 2.04
N TYR A 12 10.40 14.49 2.33
CA TYR A 12 9.15 14.89 2.98
C TYR A 12 8.03 15.08 1.95
N ASP A 13 6.80 15.19 2.45
CA ASP A 13 5.57 15.24 1.65
C ASP A 13 5.39 16.53 0.83
N ASP A 14 6.22 17.54 1.08
CA ASP A 14 6.24 18.81 0.34
C ASP A 14 7.12 18.78 -0.92
N GLU A 15 7.89 17.72 -1.11
CA GLU A 15 8.66 17.49 -2.33
C GLU A 15 7.84 16.74 -3.39
N ALA A 16 8.04 17.11 -4.66
CA ALA A 16 7.44 16.38 -5.78
C ALA A 16 7.88 14.91 -5.77
N LEU A 17 6.95 14.01 -6.11
CA LEU A 17 7.26 12.59 -6.31
C LEU A 17 8.25 12.42 -7.47
N PRO A 18 9.15 11.42 -7.40
CA PRO A 18 9.98 11.06 -8.54
C PRO A 18 9.10 10.63 -9.74
N ASP A 19 9.59 10.92 -10.94
CA ASP A 19 8.91 10.56 -12.19
C ASP A 19 8.98 9.05 -12.50
N ASP A 20 9.87 8.32 -11.84
CA ASP A 20 10.10 6.90 -12.03
C ASP A 20 10.29 6.11 -10.72
N GLY A 21 10.39 4.80 -10.87
CA GLY A 21 10.71 3.89 -9.77
C GLY A 21 9.53 3.50 -8.87
N ILE A 22 9.87 2.96 -7.70
CA ILE A 22 8.89 2.55 -6.68
C ILE A 22 8.86 3.64 -5.62
N VAL A 23 7.67 4.17 -5.36
CA VAL A 23 7.42 5.11 -4.25
C VAL A 23 6.84 4.36 -3.07
N VAL A 24 7.46 4.53 -1.91
CA VAL A 24 6.90 4.07 -0.62
C VAL A 24 6.33 5.28 0.08
N LEU A 25 5.01 5.30 0.28
CA LEU A 25 4.33 6.29 1.09
C LEU A 25 4.12 5.75 2.50
N LEU A 26 4.39 6.61 3.47
CA LEU A 26 4.13 6.35 4.88
C LEU A 26 2.97 7.25 5.32
N GLY A 27 1.93 6.64 5.90
CA GLY A 27 0.75 7.35 6.39
C GLY A 27 -0.34 7.58 5.32
N GLY A 28 -1.59 7.42 5.73
CA GLY A 28 -2.77 7.70 4.91
C GLY A 28 -3.10 9.19 4.75
N ASP A 29 -2.45 10.05 5.53
CA ASP A 29 -2.56 11.51 5.50
C ASP A 29 -1.53 12.17 4.57
N ASN A 30 -0.71 11.38 3.85
CA ASN A 30 0.30 11.88 2.94
C ASN A 30 -0.30 12.79 1.86
N ALA A 31 0.25 14.00 1.70
CA ALA A 31 -0.31 15.03 0.81
C ALA A 31 -0.40 14.60 -0.66
N MET A 32 0.47 13.69 -1.10
CA MET A 32 0.53 13.21 -2.48
C MET A 32 -0.41 12.03 -2.76
N LEU A 33 -0.98 11.42 -1.72
CA LEU A 33 -1.75 10.19 -1.83
C LEU A 33 -3.02 10.37 -2.67
N SER A 34 -3.77 11.45 -2.48
CA SER A 34 -5.01 11.69 -3.24
C SER A 34 -4.78 11.66 -4.75
N GLY A 35 -3.77 12.38 -5.24
CA GLY A 35 -3.46 12.43 -6.68
C GLY A 35 -2.91 11.10 -7.23
N LEU A 36 -2.34 10.23 -6.39
CA LEU A 36 -1.98 8.86 -6.77
C LEU A 36 -3.21 7.94 -6.81
N LEU A 37 -4.12 8.06 -5.84
CA LEU A 37 -5.34 7.28 -5.79
C LEU A 37 -6.28 7.58 -6.97
N ASP A 38 -6.34 8.83 -7.42
CA ASP A 38 -7.11 9.22 -8.61
C ASP A 38 -6.61 8.53 -9.89
N ARG A 39 -5.33 8.14 -9.92
CA ARG A 39 -4.69 7.43 -11.03
C ARG A 39 -4.57 5.92 -10.79
N ALA A 40 -4.95 5.44 -9.61
CA ALA A 40 -4.79 4.04 -9.23
C ALA A 40 -5.81 3.16 -9.96
N LYS A 41 -5.34 2.05 -10.52
CA LYS A 41 -6.22 1.10 -11.23
C LYS A 41 -7.01 0.19 -10.29
N GLN A 42 -6.49 -0.06 -9.09
CA GLN A 42 -7.04 -1.03 -8.15
C GLN A 42 -8.23 -0.45 -7.37
N PRO A 43 -9.21 -1.28 -6.97
CA PRO A 43 -10.42 -0.84 -6.27
C PRO A 43 -10.15 -0.59 -4.78
N PHE A 44 -9.27 0.36 -4.49
CA PHE A 44 -8.96 0.87 -3.16
C PHE A 44 -9.45 2.30 -3.03
N LYS A 45 -10.09 2.62 -1.91
CA LYS A 45 -10.37 4.01 -1.53
C LYS A 45 -9.90 4.25 -0.12
N LEU A 46 -9.38 5.44 0.12
CA LEU A 46 -9.06 5.93 1.44
C LEU A 46 -9.93 7.16 1.72
N THR A 47 -10.49 7.19 2.92
CA THR A 47 -11.11 8.37 3.51
C THR A 47 -10.36 8.70 4.80
N GLU A 48 -10.67 9.83 5.42
CA GLU A 48 -10.08 10.20 6.73
C GLU A 48 -10.29 9.13 7.81
N THR A 49 -11.31 8.27 7.69
CA THR A 49 -11.70 7.34 8.77
C THR A 49 -11.69 5.87 8.38
N ALA A 50 -11.56 5.54 7.10
CA ALA A 50 -11.64 4.16 6.66
C ALA A 50 -10.88 3.87 5.36
N TYR A 51 -10.32 2.66 5.32
CA TYR A 51 -9.91 1.95 4.12
C TYR A 51 -11.10 1.20 3.53
N SER A 52 -11.41 1.42 2.26
CA SER A 52 -12.40 0.63 1.52
C SER A 52 -11.71 -0.29 0.52
N LEU A 53 -11.85 -1.60 0.70
CA LEU A 53 -11.30 -2.64 -0.18
C LEU A 53 -12.26 -3.84 -0.26
N ASN A 54 -12.49 -4.37 -1.46
CA ASN A 54 -13.44 -5.47 -1.72
C ASN A 54 -14.84 -5.28 -1.11
N SER A 55 -15.38 -4.06 -1.20
CA SER A 55 -16.67 -3.71 -0.57
C SER A 55 -16.71 -3.84 0.96
N MET A 56 -15.55 -4.03 1.60
CA MET A 56 -15.38 -3.99 3.05
C MET A 56 -14.74 -2.67 3.46
N ASN A 57 -15.18 -2.14 4.61
CA ASN A 57 -14.62 -0.94 5.22
C ASN A 57 -13.87 -1.31 6.49
N TYR A 58 -12.65 -0.79 6.64
CA TYR A 58 -11.79 -1.00 7.79
C TYR A 58 -11.44 0.36 8.38
N THR A 59 -11.76 0.56 9.66
CA THR A 59 -11.54 1.84 10.35
C THR A 59 -10.05 2.15 10.50
N CYS A 60 -9.62 3.33 10.04
CA CYS A 60 -8.29 3.88 10.32
C CYS A 60 -8.08 4.02 11.83
N GLY A 61 -6.86 3.89 12.34
CA GLY A 61 -6.63 3.80 13.79
C GLY A 61 -6.77 2.39 14.34
N LEU A 62 -7.85 1.68 13.98
CA LEU A 62 -8.10 0.30 14.43
C LEU A 62 -7.36 -0.74 13.57
N HIS A 63 -6.95 -0.36 12.36
CA HIS A 63 -6.20 -1.23 11.47
C HIS A 63 -4.96 -0.56 10.91
N SER A 64 -3.90 -1.34 10.78
CA SER A 64 -2.73 -1.02 9.97
C SER A 64 -2.86 -1.69 8.61
N LEU A 65 -2.41 -1.00 7.58
CA LEU A 65 -2.51 -1.40 6.18
C LEU A 65 -1.13 -1.39 5.54
N ALA A 66 -0.82 -2.46 4.80
CA ALA A 66 0.17 -2.39 3.76
C ALA A 66 -0.46 -2.82 2.45
N LEU A 67 -0.27 -2.04 1.40
CA LEU A 67 -0.73 -2.40 0.07
C LEU A 67 0.19 -1.90 -1.02
N THR A 68 0.04 -2.47 -2.21
CA THR A 68 0.68 -1.99 -3.43
C THR A 68 -0.38 -1.48 -4.40
N LEU A 69 -0.11 -0.41 -5.13
CA LEU A 69 -0.97 0.13 -6.17
C LEU A 69 -0.15 0.42 -7.41
N GLN A 70 -0.85 0.47 -8.55
CA GLN A 70 -0.30 0.99 -9.80
C GLN A 70 -1.05 2.30 -10.12
N ALA A 71 -0.35 3.42 -10.01
CA ALA A 71 -0.88 4.77 -10.28
C ALA A 71 -0.28 5.29 -11.59
N GLY A 72 -0.97 5.07 -12.71
CA GLY A 72 -0.38 5.27 -14.04
C GLY A 72 0.81 4.31 -14.26
N GLU A 73 1.99 4.84 -14.57
CA GLU A 73 3.24 4.06 -14.68
C GLU A 73 3.96 3.89 -13.33
N GLN A 74 3.55 4.64 -12.30
CA GLN A 74 4.18 4.61 -10.99
C GLN A 74 3.71 3.42 -10.15
N GLN A 75 4.66 2.65 -9.62
CA GLN A 75 4.38 1.63 -8.61
C GLN A 75 4.44 2.25 -7.21
N VAL A 76 3.36 2.10 -6.46
CA VAL A 76 3.22 2.68 -5.11
C VAL A 76 3.12 1.55 -4.09
N ILE A 77 3.81 1.72 -2.96
CA ILE A 77 3.62 0.94 -1.74
C ILE A 77 3.10 1.90 -0.68
N LEU A 78 1.91 1.66 -0.15
CA LEU A 78 1.37 2.42 0.97
C LEU A 78 1.53 1.60 2.25
N LEU A 79 2.20 2.17 3.25
CA LEU A 79 2.24 1.65 4.62
C LEU A 79 1.54 2.65 5.53
N ASP A 80 0.41 2.26 6.08
CA ASP A 80 -0.37 3.10 6.97
C ASP A 80 -0.59 2.41 8.32
N ALA A 81 -0.28 3.12 9.40
CA ALA A 81 -0.43 2.66 10.77
C ALA A 81 -0.45 3.87 11.69
N SER A 82 -1.41 3.91 12.60
CA SER A 82 -1.68 5.12 13.40
C SER A 82 -0.76 5.31 14.61
N THR A 83 0.14 4.36 14.88
CA THR A 83 1.15 4.46 15.94
C THR A 83 2.47 3.84 15.49
N GLU A 84 3.58 4.31 16.06
CA GLU A 84 4.92 3.74 15.82
C GLU A 84 4.97 2.24 16.16
N GLN A 85 4.31 1.84 17.25
CA GLN A 85 4.21 0.44 17.65
C GLN A 85 3.50 -0.40 16.57
N ALA A 86 2.36 0.08 16.07
CA ALA A 86 1.59 -0.62 15.04
C ALA A 86 2.35 -0.67 13.70
N LEU A 87 3.09 0.38 13.35
CA LEU A 87 3.98 0.40 12.18
C LEU A 87 5.13 -0.61 12.32
N GLY A 88 5.75 -0.67 13.51
CA GLY A 88 6.80 -1.64 13.81
C GLY A 88 6.30 -3.09 13.70
N GLN A 89 5.10 -3.38 14.23
CA GLN A 89 4.47 -4.68 14.09
C GLN A 89 4.13 -5.03 12.64
N LEU A 90 3.61 -4.06 11.87
CA LEU A 90 3.35 -4.20 10.44
C LEU A 90 4.64 -4.59 9.71
N ALA A 91 5.69 -3.78 9.85
CA ALA A 91 6.98 -3.98 9.18
C ALA A 91 7.62 -5.34 9.49
N GLN A 92 7.55 -5.80 10.74
CA GLN A 92 8.05 -7.12 11.13
C GLN A 92 7.30 -8.28 10.45
N LYS A 93 6.02 -8.10 10.14
CA LYS A 93 5.19 -9.14 9.51
C LYS A 93 5.31 -9.16 7.99
N LEU A 94 5.57 -8.02 7.35
CA LEU A 94 5.63 -7.90 5.88
C LEU A 94 6.45 -8.99 5.15
N PRO A 95 7.63 -9.44 5.64
CA PRO A 95 8.40 -10.48 4.96
C PRO A 95 7.61 -11.79 4.73
N HIS A 96 6.62 -12.08 5.58
CA HIS A 96 5.78 -13.27 5.47
C HIS A 96 4.57 -13.11 4.53
N TYR A 97 4.28 -11.88 4.09
CA TYR A 97 3.09 -11.55 3.30
C TYR A 97 3.42 -11.08 1.89
N GLY A 98 4.67 -11.28 1.40
CA GLY A 98 5.12 -10.80 0.09
C GLY A 98 4.34 -11.32 -1.13
N LYS A 99 3.51 -12.37 -0.98
CA LYS A 99 2.62 -12.84 -2.05
C LYS A 99 1.32 -12.05 -2.18
N TYR A 100 0.97 -11.21 -1.21
CA TYR A 100 -0.30 -10.48 -1.18
C TYR A 100 -0.08 -9.04 -1.67
N SER A 101 -1.05 -8.52 -2.42
CA SER A 101 -1.02 -7.13 -2.87
C SER A 101 -1.51 -6.16 -1.79
N TYR A 102 -2.28 -6.65 -0.82
CA TYR A 102 -2.62 -5.91 0.38
C TYR A 102 -2.74 -6.85 1.58
N VAL A 103 -2.50 -6.30 2.76
CA VAL A 103 -2.67 -6.95 4.05
C VAL A 103 -3.10 -5.92 5.08
N LEU A 104 -4.05 -6.30 5.92
CA LEU A 104 -4.52 -5.52 7.05
C LEU A 104 -4.31 -6.28 8.35
N PHE A 105 -3.92 -5.54 9.37
CA PHE A 105 -3.76 -6.05 10.72
C PHE A 105 -4.60 -5.22 11.69
N ASN A 106 -5.15 -5.86 12.72
CA ASN A 106 -5.69 -5.15 13.86
C ASN A 106 -4.54 -4.40 14.57
N SER A 107 -4.66 -3.09 14.78
CA SER A 107 -3.58 -2.26 15.34
C SER A 107 -3.23 -2.60 16.79
N ALA A 108 -4.18 -3.17 17.55
CA ALA A 108 -3.98 -3.50 18.96
C ALA A 108 -3.38 -4.91 19.15
N THR A 109 -3.88 -5.91 18.41
CA THR A 109 -3.44 -7.31 18.55
C THR A 109 -2.36 -7.69 17.54
N GLY A 110 -2.23 -6.93 16.45
CA GLY A 110 -1.40 -7.26 15.30
C GLY A 110 -1.95 -8.44 14.49
N GLU A 111 -3.13 -8.99 14.79
CA GLU A 111 -3.67 -10.13 14.06
C GLU A 111 -4.05 -9.75 12.64
N ASN A 112 -3.84 -10.67 11.69
CA ASN A 112 -4.23 -10.44 10.30
C ASN A 112 -5.76 -10.50 10.18
N VAL A 113 -6.37 -9.41 9.72
CA VAL A 113 -7.84 -9.32 9.56
C VAL A 113 -8.28 -9.41 8.10
N ALA A 114 -7.39 -9.07 7.17
CA ALA A 114 -7.65 -9.18 5.74
C ALA A 114 -6.34 -9.29 4.95
N LYS A 115 -6.42 -9.93 3.80
CA LYS A 115 -5.33 -10.00 2.82
C LYS A 115 -5.89 -10.45 1.48
N GLY A 116 -5.20 -10.10 0.42
CA GLY A 116 -5.52 -10.64 -0.90
C GLY A 116 -4.57 -10.15 -1.97
N GLN A 117 -4.90 -10.52 -3.19
CA GLN A 117 -4.15 -10.15 -4.38
C GLN A 117 -5.06 -9.34 -5.30
N TRP A 118 -4.49 -8.37 -5.99
CA TRP A 118 -5.20 -7.71 -7.08
C TRP A 118 -5.35 -8.68 -8.24
N GLU A 119 -6.48 -8.57 -8.93
CA GLU A 119 -6.68 -9.29 -10.17
C GLU A 119 -5.70 -8.78 -11.23
N VAL A 120 -5.01 -9.70 -11.90
CA VAL A 120 -4.05 -9.38 -12.96
C VAL A 120 -4.83 -9.17 -14.26
N LYS A 121 -5.18 -7.90 -14.55
CA LYS A 121 -5.97 -7.54 -15.73
C LYS A 121 -5.12 -7.25 -16.98
N ASP A 122 -3.97 -6.60 -16.80
CA ASP A 122 -3.14 -6.07 -17.89
C ASP A 122 -1.74 -6.72 -17.91
N SER A 123 -1.66 -8.06 -17.91
CA SER A 123 -0.37 -8.73 -18.05
C SER A 123 -0.05 -8.99 -19.53
N PRO A 124 1.14 -8.61 -20.03
CA PRO A 124 1.58 -8.94 -21.38
C PRO A 124 1.75 -10.45 -21.61
N LEU A 125 1.71 -11.24 -20.53
CA LEU A 125 1.72 -12.71 -20.57
C LEU A 125 0.31 -13.32 -20.48
N THR A 126 -0.74 -12.51 -20.33
CA THR A 126 -2.13 -12.99 -20.38
C THR A 126 -2.57 -13.09 -21.83
N ARG A 127 -2.93 -14.30 -22.28
CA ARG A 127 -3.55 -14.55 -23.57
C ARG A 127 -4.95 -15.12 -23.34
N ASN A 128 -5.97 -14.36 -23.72
CA ASN A 128 -7.34 -14.86 -23.76
C ASN A 128 -7.51 -15.68 -25.05
N PHE A 129 -8.03 -16.90 -24.91
CA PHE A 129 -8.41 -17.73 -26.04
C PHE A 129 -9.93 -17.59 -26.21
N GLU A 130 -10.38 -17.13 -27.38
CA GLU A 130 -11.78 -17.16 -27.82
C GLU A 130 -12.13 -18.49 -28.49
#